data_AF-A0A2V9FT68-F1
#
_entry.id   AF-A0A2V9FT68-F1
#
_cell.length_a   1.000
_cell.length_b   1.000
_cell.length_c   1.000
_cell.angle_alpha   90.00
_cell.angle_beta   90.00
_cell.angle_gamma   90.00
#
_symmetry.space_group_name_H-M   'P 1'
#
loop_
_entity.id
_entity.type
_entity.pdbx_description
1 polymer ?
#
loop_
_entity_poly.entity_id
_entity_poly.type
_entity_poly.pdbx_seq_one_letter_code
_entity_poly.pdbx_strand_id
1 'polypeptide(L)' 'MQILYCVDRYLASRTGDVKKLKPPLTGFRLRCGDYRVFFDLKTDGAIEITAVRHRKEAYS' A
#
# COMPACT_ATOMS: atom_id res chain seq x y z
N MET A 1 2.34 0.37 15.41
CA MET A 1 1.64 -0.53 14.46
C MET A 1 2.62 -0.90 13.37
N GLN A 2 3.04 -2.16 13.33
CA GLN A 2 4.03 -2.68 12.40
C GLN A 2 3.44 -2.76 10.99
N ILE A 3 4.06 -2.09 10.02
CA ILE A 3 3.64 -2.10 8.60
C ILE A 3 3.47 -3.53 8.07
N LEU A 4 4.33 -4.46 8.52
CA LEU A 4 4.21 -5.89 8.21
C LEU A 4 2.84 -6.47 8.58
N TYR A 5 2.28 -6.13 9.74
CA TYR A 5 0.96 -6.64 10.16
C TYR A 5 -0.17 -6.17 9.23
N CYS A 6 -0.12 -4.90 8.79
CA CYS A 6 -1.11 -4.38 7.84
C CYS A 6 -1.01 -5.06 6.48
N VAL A 7 0.23 -5.29 6.01
CA VAL A 7 0.48 -5.94 4.71
C VAL A 7 0.06 -7.41 4.77
N ASP A 8 0.43 -8.13 5.83
CA ASP A 8 0.05 -9.53 6.05
C ASP A 8 -1.48 -9.69 6.08
N ARG A 9 -2.17 -8.83 6.84
CA ARG A 9 -3.64 -8.82 6.88
C ARG A 9 -4.24 -8.55 5.50
N TYR A 10 -3.66 -7.63 4.74
CA TYR A 10 -4.12 -7.35 3.37
C TYR A 10 -3.88 -8.54 2.44
N LEU A 11 -2.75 -9.21 2.53
CA LEU A 11 -2.47 -10.42 1.74
C LEU A 11 -3.43 -11.56 2.09
N ALA A 12 -3.71 -11.77 3.38
CA ALA A 12 -4.58 -12.85 3.86
C ALA A 12 -6.06 -12.65 3.53
N SER A 13 -6.56 -11.41 3.61
CA SER A 13 -8.00 -11.14 3.50
C SER A 13 -8.41 -10.36 2.26
N ARG A 14 -7.45 -9.76 1.54
CA ARG A 14 -7.69 -8.74 0.50
C ARG A 14 -8.57 -7.56 0.96
N THR A 15 -8.74 -7.39 2.27
CA THR A 15 -9.51 -6.30 2.87
C THR A 15 -8.59 -5.26 3.50
N GLY A 16 -8.91 -3.98 3.29
CA GLY A 16 -8.14 -2.86 3.79
C GLY A 16 -8.55 -1.55 3.11
N ASP A 17 -8.08 -0.41 3.63
CA ASP A 17 -8.23 0.91 3.00
C ASP A 17 -7.19 1.04 1.87
N VAL A 18 -7.44 0.29 0.80
CA VAL A 18 -6.64 0.26 -0.43
C VAL A 18 -7.35 1.08 -1.49
N LYS A 19 -6.62 2.02 -2.10
CA LYS A 19 -7.10 2.77 -3.25
C LYS A 19 -6.11 2.67 -4.40
N LYS A 20 -6.63 2.48 -5.62
CA LYS A 20 -5.85 2.60 -6.83
C LYS A 20 -5.38 4.06 -6.99
N LEU A 21 -4.13 4.24 -7.40
CA LEU A 21 -3.58 5.56 -7.68
C LEU A 21 -4.22 6.15 -8.94
N LYS A 22 -4.26 7.49 -9.00
CA LYS A 22 -4.77 8.21 -10.16
C LYS A 22 -3.66 8.32 -11.21
N PRO A 23 -4.01 8.29 -12.51
CA PRO A 23 -3.05 8.58 -13.58
C PRO A 23 -2.33 9.92 -13.34
N PRO A 24 -1.02 10.04 -13.64
CA PRO A 24 -0.18 9.09 -14.38
C PRO A 24 0.43 7.97 -13.53
N LEU A 25 0.20 7.95 -12.22
CA LEU A 25 0.78 6.96 -11.32
C LEU A 25 0.04 5.63 -11.43
N THR A 26 0.78 4.55 -11.64
CA THR A 26 0.28 3.17 -11.59
C THR A 26 0.40 2.61 -10.18
N GLY A 27 -0.48 1.67 -9.84
CA GLY A 27 -0.42 0.94 -8.57
C GLY A 27 -1.49 1.31 -7.56
N PHE A 28 -1.23 0.93 -6.32
CA PHE A 28 -2.17 0.96 -5.21
C PHE A 28 -1.55 1.58 -3.97
N ARG A 29 -2.39 2.14 -3.11
CA ARG A 29 -2.01 2.69 -1.81
C ARG A 29 -2.83 2.04 -0.71
N LEU A 30 -2.17 1.34 0.19
CA LEU A 30 -2.72 0.83 1.44
C LEU A 30 -2.46 1.83 2.57
N ARG A 31 -3.51 2.19 3.30
CA ARG A 31 -3.37 2.95 4.56
C ARG A 31 -3.07 2.00 5.72
N CYS A 32 -1.94 2.21 6.39
CA CYS A 32 -1.57 1.52 7.61
C CYS A 32 -1.31 2.54 8.71
N GLY A 33 -2.37 2.97 9.40
CA GLY A 33 -2.30 4.03 10.42
C GLY A 33 -1.73 5.34 9.85
N ASP A 34 -0.58 5.77 10.36
CA ASP A 34 0.14 6.96 9.89
C ASP A 34 1.07 6.71 8.70
N TYR A 35 1.25 5.47 8.26
CA TYR A 35 2.02 5.15 7.05
C TYR A 35 1.10 4.84 5.87
N ARG A 36 1.62 5.11 4.67
CA ARG A 36 1.00 4.78 3.39
C ARG A 36 1.99 3.91 2.65
N VAL A 37 1.55 2.70 2.33
CA VAL A 37 2.32 1.72 1.56
C VAL A 37 1.83 1.79 0.12
N PHE A 38 2.75 2.07 -0.79
CA PHE A 38 2.51 2.06 -2.22
C PHE A 38 3.04 0.75 -2.78
N PHE A 39 2.24 0.10 -3.62
CA PHE A 39 2.63 -1.17 -4.21
C PHE A 39 1.96 -1.39 -5.57
N ASP A 40 2.60 -2.20 -6.38
CA ASP A 40 2.06 -2.71 -7.64
C ASP A 40 1.69 -4.20 -7.51
N LEU A 41 0.67 -4.61 -8.24
CA LEU A 41 0.32 -6.03 -8.37
C LEU A 41 1.13 -6.62 -9.52
N LYS A 42 1.85 -7.70 -9.23
CA LYS A 42 2.52 -8.52 -10.24
C LYS A 42 1.57 -9.57 -10.78
N THR A 43 1.88 -10.07 -11.98
CA THR A 43 1.07 -11.05 -12.72
C THR A 43 0.97 -12.40 -12.02
N ASP A 44 1.92 -12.75 -11.16
CA ASP A 44 1.95 -13.95 -10.32
C ASP A 44 1.11 -13.81 -9.03
N GLY A 45 0.42 -12.68 -8.86
CA GLY A 45 -0.35 -12.39 -7.65
C GLY A 45 0.48 -11.87 -6.48
N ALA A 46 1.79 -11.69 -6.65
CA ALA A 46 2.64 -11.01 -5.69
C ALA A 46 2.38 -9.50 -5.68
N ILE A 47 2.74 -8.86 -4.57
CA ILE A 47 2.75 -7.39 -4.46
C ILE A 47 4.20 -6.92 -4.40
N GLU A 48 4.52 -5.90 -5.19
CA GLU A 48 5.81 -5.23 -5.13
C GLU A 48 5.62 -3.90 -4.41
N ILE A 49 6.20 -3.76 -3.21
CA ILE A 49 6.16 -2.51 -2.45
C ILE A 49 7.15 -1.53 -3.08
N THR A 50 6.63 -0.47 -3.70
CA THR A 50 7.44 0.56 -4.37
C THR A 50 7.86 1.67 -3.42
N ALA A 51 7.05 1.99 -2.41
CA ALA A 51 7.41 2.97 -1.39
C ALA A 51 6.60 2.79 -0.11
N VAL A 52 7.20 3.18 1.02
CA VAL A 52 6.49 3.35 2.29
C VAL A 52 6.77 4.75 2.78
N ARG A 53 5.73 5.57 2.91
CA ARG A 53 5.86 6.97 3.37
C ARG A 53 4.99 7.25 4.57
N HIS A 54 5.50 8.08 5.48
CA HIS A 54 4.71 8.59 6.58
C HIS A 54 3.69 9.63 6.06
N ARG A 55 2.55 9.78 6.75
CA ARG A 55 1.46 10.71 6.38
C ARG A 55 1.97 12.12 6.14
N LYS A 56 2.92 12.58 6.96
CA LYS A 56 3.48 13.94 6.89
C LYS A 56 4.32 14.18 5.63
N GLU A 57 4.95 13.13 5.10
CA GLU A 57 5.79 13.21 3.89
C GLU A 57 5.00 12.93 2.60
N ALA A 58 3.83 12.30 2.71
CA ALA A 58 3.01 11.94 1.56
C ALA A 58 2.20 13.12 0.98
N TYR A 59 2.16 14.25 1.67
CA TYR A 59 1.41 15.47 1.28
C TYR A 59 2.26 16.74 1.33
N SER A 60 3.55 16.62 1.64
CA SER A 60 4.53 17.71 1.58
C SER A 60 5.14 17.83 0.20
#